data_AF-A0A2L0FAF5-F1
#
_entry.id   AF-A0A2L0FAF5-F1
#
_cell.length_a   1.000
_cell.length_b   1.000
_cell.length_c   1.000
_cell.angle_alpha   90.00
_cell.angle_beta   90.00
_cell.angle_gamma   90.00
#
_symmetry.space_group_name_H-M   'P 1'
#
loop_
_entity.id
_entity.type
_entity.pdbx_description
1 polymer ?
#
loop_
_entity_poly.entity_id
_entity_poly.type
_entity_poly.pdbx_seq_one_letter_code
_entity_poly.pdbx_strand_id
1 'polypeptide(L)'
;MTTLVGAAPSGDHGPMMTVFEVYLASGAGSSELLSAEVLRETGAQVMTLKEAELVGFQGIDPLEGSGDVRLIAVRAGDAPWIHRCLESSGAVVSFRAHQVD
;
A
#
# COMPACT_ATOMS: atom_id res chain seq x y z
N MET A 1 36.66 -17.47 20.88
CA MET A 1 35.53 -16.61 21.27
C MET A 1 34.54 -16.63 20.12
N THR A 2 33.36 -17.17 20.42
CA THR A 2 32.16 -17.35 19.59
C THR A 2 31.68 -16.03 18.97
N THR A 3 31.13 -16.04 17.75
CA THR A 3 29.75 -15.56 17.43
C THR A 3 29.37 -15.89 15.97
N LEU A 4 28.50 -16.91 15.88
CA LEU A 4 27.32 -17.08 15.02
C LEU A 4 27.34 -16.67 13.54
N VAL A 5 27.40 -17.72 12.71
CA VAL A 5 26.67 -17.83 11.44
C VAL A 5 25.18 -17.56 11.69
N GLY A 6 24.69 -16.41 11.23
CA GLY A 6 23.26 -16.13 11.10
C GLY A 6 22.80 -16.61 9.74
N ALA A 7 22.23 -17.81 9.69
CA ALA A 7 21.45 -18.27 8.55
C ALA A 7 20.31 -17.26 8.31
N ALA A 8 20.25 -16.66 7.12
CA ALA A 8 19.01 -16.03 6.68
C ALA A 8 17.95 -17.14 6.58
N PRO A 9 16.77 -17.00 7.21
CA PRO A 9 15.72 -17.98 7.06
C PRO A 9 15.31 -18.01 5.58
N SER A 10 15.17 -19.22 5.05
CA SER A 10 14.49 -19.49 3.79
C SER A 10 13.17 -18.73 3.78
N GLY A 11 13.10 -17.63 3.02
CA GLY A 11 11.87 -16.91 2.80
C GLY A 11 10.93 -17.80 2.02
N ASP A 12 10.03 -18.47 2.75
CA ASP A 12 8.74 -18.87 2.21
C ASP A 12 8.21 -17.61 1.50
N HIS A 13 8.27 -17.60 0.17
CA HIS A 13 7.64 -16.55 -0.61
C HIS A 13 6.14 -16.87 -0.64
N GLY A 14 5.51 -16.87 0.54
CA GLY A 14 4.15 -16.38 0.64
C GLY A 14 4.10 -15.08 -0.15
N PRO A 15 3.08 -14.84 -0.99
CA PRO A 15 3.08 -13.69 -1.88
C PRO A 15 3.03 -12.42 -1.03
N MET A 16 4.19 -11.92 -0.59
CA MET A 16 4.31 -10.73 0.24
C MET A 16 3.60 -9.61 -0.50
N MET A 17 2.50 -9.16 0.07
CA MET A 17 1.76 -8.02 -0.43
C MET A 17 2.24 -6.78 0.30
N THR A 18 2.12 -5.65 -0.36
CA THR A 18 2.33 -4.34 0.24
C THR A 18 1.04 -3.57 0.07
N VAL A 19 0.52 -3.05 1.16
CA VAL A 19 -0.67 -2.22 1.19
C VAL A 19 -0.25 -0.80 1.46
N PHE A 20 -0.56 0.10 0.54
CA PHE A 20 -0.35 1.53 0.74
C PHE A 20 -1.62 2.14 1.30
N GLU A 21 -1.53 2.69 2.50
CA GLU A 21 -2.49 3.62 3.04
C GLU A 21 -2.23 5.00 2.48
N VAL A 22 -3.16 5.53 1.71
CA VAL A 22 -3.02 6.79 0.99
C VAL A 22 -4.07 7.77 1.48
N TYR A 23 -3.60 8.89 2.00
CA TYR A 23 -4.42 10.02 2.42
C TYR A 23 -4.56 10.98 1.24
N LEU A 24 -5.78 11.13 0.78
CA LEU A 24 -6.14 12.01 -0.32
C LEU A 24 -6.46 13.42 0.18
N ALA A 25 -6.16 14.39 -0.68
CA ALA A 25 -6.66 15.75 -0.50
C ALA A 25 -8.19 15.75 -0.57
N SER A 26 -8.83 16.66 0.17
CA SER A 26 -10.29 16.76 0.17
C SER A 26 -10.83 16.99 -1.25
N GLY A 27 -11.69 16.08 -1.72
CA GLY A 27 -12.28 16.13 -3.06
C GLY A 27 -11.49 15.38 -4.14
N ALA A 28 -10.32 14.81 -3.83
CA ALA A 28 -9.58 13.96 -4.77
C ALA A 28 -10.16 12.53 -4.80
N GLY A 29 -10.26 11.96 -6.00
CA GLY A 29 -10.79 10.61 -6.21
C GLY A 29 -9.70 9.54 -6.31
N SER A 30 -10.05 8.28 -6.00
CA SER A 30 -9.14 7.13 -6.18
C SER A 30 -8.67 6.95 -7.62
N SER A 31 -9.49 7.35 -8.60
CA SER A 31 -9.16 7.31 -10.03
C SER A 31 -8.02 8.27 -10.42
N GLU A 32 -7.69 9.25 -9.57
CA GLU A 32 -6.59 10.20 -9.78
C GLU A 32 -5.28 9.75 -9.11
N LEU A 33 -5.32 8.70 -8.28
CA LEU A 33 -4.13 8.15 -7.62
C LEU A 33 -3.26 7.34 -8.58
N LEU A 34 -3.90 6.42 -9.30
CA LEU A 34 -3.25 5.50 -10.20
C LEU A 34 -4.06 5.46 -11.50
N SER A 35 -3.39 5.72 -12.62
CA SER A 35 -4.00 5.53 -13.92
C SER A 35 -4.41 4.07 -14.11
N ALA A 36 -5.46 3.83 -14.89
CA ALA A 36 -5.94 2.48 -15.19
C ALA A 36 -4.85 1.58 -15.81
N GLU A 37 -3.87 2.17 -16.49
CA GLU A 37 -2.68 1.48 -16.99
C GLU A 37 -1.83 0.91 -15.84
N VAL A 38 -1.48 1.75 -14.84
CA VAL A 38 -0.70 1.33 -13.68
C VAL A 38 -1.42 0.24 -12.89
N LEU A 39 -2.74 0.37 -12.70
CA LEU A 39 -3.55 -0.66 -12.03
C LEU A 39 -3.52 -2.00 -12.79
N ARG A 40 -3.56 -1.96 -14.12
CA ARG A 40 -3.50 -3.17 -14.96
C ARG A 40 -2.12 -3.81 -14.98
N GLU A 41 -1.06 -3.01 -14.98
CA GLU A 41 0.32 -3.52 -15.03
C GLU A 41 0.78 -4.07 -13.68
N THR A 42 0.53 -3.33 -12.59
CA THR A 42 0.96 -3.73 -11.25
C THR A 42 -0.02 -4.69 -10.57
N GLY A 43 -1.24 -4.82 -11.10
CA GLY A 43 -2.32 -5.56 -10.47
C GLY A 43 -2.76 -4.94 -9.13
N ALA A 44 -2.43 -3.66 -8.91
CA ALA A 44 -2.79 -2.95 -7.70
C ALA A 44 -4.31 -2.87 -7.55
N GLN A 45 -4.80 -3.17 -6.37
CA GLN A 45 -6.21 -3.13 -6.03
C GLN A 45 -6.46 -1.98 -5.07
N VAL A 46 -7.18 -0.96 -5.55
CA VAL A 46 -7.57 0.18 -4.73
C VAL A 46 -8.91 -0.13 -4.06
N MET A 47 -8.94 -0.02 -2.75
CA MET A 47 -10.10 -0.31 -1.92
C MET A 47 -10.26 0.75 -0.83
N THR A 48 -11.45 0.86 -0.30
CA THR A 48 -11.72 1.71 0.87
C THR A 48 -11.26 1.03 2.16
N LEU A 49 -11.09 1.82 3.23
CA LEU A 49 -10.82 1.31 4.57
C LEU A 49 -11.79 0.20 4.97
N LYS A 50 -13.08 0.42 4.71
CA LYS A 50 -14.16 -0.54 4.99
C LYS A 50 -14.01 -1.85 4.21
N GLU A 51 -13.56 -1.79 2.97
CA GLU A 51 -13.31 -2.99 2.17
C GLU A 51 -12.08 -3.76 2.64
N ALA A 52 -11.05 -3.05 3.11
CA ALA A 52 -9.89 -3.68 3.73
C ALA A 52 -10.26 -4.40 5.03
N GLU A 53 -11.13 -3.81 5.86
CA GLU A 53 -11.66 -4.51 7.05
C GLU A 53 -12.36 -5.82 6.68
N LEU A 54 -13.09 -5.85 5.56
CA LEU A 54 -13.76 -7.07 5.07
C LEU A 54 -12.79 -8.16 4.61
N VAL A 55 -11.59 -7.79 4.14
CA VAL A 55 -10.54 -8.74 3.79
C VAL A 55 -9.60 -9.08 4.96
N GLY A 56 -9.92 -8.59 6.18
CA GLY A 56 -9.18 -8.90 7.40
C GLY A 56 -8.02 -7.95 7.69
N PHE A 57 -7.90 -6.84 6.96
CA PHE A 57 -6.96 -5.77 7.28
C PHE A 57 -7.55 -4.89 8.37
N GLN A 58 -7.00 -5.00 9.57
CA GLN A 58 -7.38 -4.20 10.73
C GLN A 58 -6.14 -3.46 11.27
N GLY A 59 -6.35 -2.34 11.97
CA GLY A 59 -5.26 -1.53 12.53
C GLY A 59 -4.79 -0.38 11.65
N ILE A 60 -5.60 0.02 10.66
CA ILE A 60 -5.41 1.25 9.93
C ILE A 60 -6.36 2.29 10.53
N ASP A 61 -5.83 3.14 11.39
CA ASP A 61 -6.58 4.26 11.96
C ASP A 61 -6.48 5.45 11.00
N PRO A 62 -7.59 5.88 10.37
CA PRO A 62 -7.56 7.06 9.52
C PRO A 62 -7.14 8.26 10.39
N LEU A 63 -6.09 8.95 9.97
CA LEU A 63 -5.65 10.18 10.62
C LEU A 63 -6.82 11.17 10.71
N GLU A 64 -7.21 11.56 11.93
CA GLU A 64 -8.33 12.48 12.17
C GLU A 64 -8.15 13.77 11.35
N GLY A 65 -9.14 14.07 10.49
CA GLY A 65 -9.12 15.21 9.58
C GLY A 65 -8.66 14.89 8.14
N SER A 66 -8.30 13.64 7.84
CA SER A 66 -8.08 13.19 6.46
C SER A 66 -9.42 12.99 5.75
N GLY A 67 -9.66 13.75 4.69
CA GLY A 67 -10.95 13.76 4.00
C GLY A 67 -11.30 12.41 3.35
N ASP A 68 -10.32 11.75 2.73
CA ASP A 68 -10.49 10.45 2.09
C ASP A 68 -9.24 9.59 2.28
N VAL A 69 -9.42 8.37 2.79
CA VAL A 69 -8.36 7.35 2.85
C VAL A 69 -8.65 6.27 1.81
N ARG A 70 -7.61 5.89 1.08
CA ARG A 70 -7.63 4.79 0.11
C ARG A 70 -6.51 3.83 0.40
N LEU A 71 -6.81 2.55 0.27
CA LEU A 71 -5.86 1.47 0.48
C LEU A 71 -5.53 0.86 -0.87
N ILE A 72 -4.25 0.68 -1.15
CA ILE A 72 -3.77 0.12 -2.42
C ILE A 72 -2.99 -1.14 -2.11
N ALA A 73 -3.61 -2.30 -2.31
CA ALA A 73 -2.95 -3.58 -2.18
C ALA A 73 -2.22 -3.92 -3.47
N VAL A 74 -0.92 -4.20 -3.38
CA VAL A 74 -0.07 -4.54 -4.53
C VAL A 74 0.92 -5.64 -4.13
N ARG A 75 1.50 -6.34 -5.09
CA ARG A 75 2.60 -7.27 -4.85
C ARG A 75 3.85 -6.51 -4.38
N ALA A 76 4.65 -7.10 -3.51
CA ALA A 76 5.87 -6.47 -3.00
C ALA A 76 6.86 -6.07 -4.12
N GLY A 77 6.87 -6.79 -5.26
CA GLY A 77 7.70 -6.45 -6.42
C GLY A 77 7.33 -5.11 -7.08
N ASP A 78 6.06 -4.75 -7.06
CA ASP A 78 5.53 -3.54 -7.71
C ASP A 78 5.33 -2.38 -6.70
N ALA A 79 5.50 -2.63 -5.40
CA ALA A 79 5.48 -1.63 -4.35
C ALA A 79 6.35 -0.38 -4.63
N PRO A 80 7.63 -0.49 -5.05
CA PRO A 80 8.44 0.70 -5.34
C PRO A 80 7.89 1.54 -6.50
N TRP A 81 7.16 0.92 -7.43
CA TRP A 81 6.49 1.63 -8.52
C TRP A 81 5.32 2.46 -7.98
N ILE A 82 4.45 1.84 -7.17
CA ILE A 82 3.31 2.52 -6.55
C ILE A 82 3.80 3.68 -5.68
N HIS A 83 4.83 3.47 -4.87
CA HIS A 83 5.45 4.52 -4.06
C HIS A 83 5.82 5.75 -4.91
N ARG A 84 6.51 5.53 -6.03
CA ARG A 84 6.93 6.61 -6.94
C ARG A 84 5.75 7.32 -7.62
N CYS A 85 4.69 6.57 -7.98
CA CYS A 85 3.45 7.16 -8.50
C CYS A 85 2.77 8.05 -7.47
N LEU A 86 2.70 7.61 -6.22
CA LEU A 86 2.09 8.38 -5.12
C LEU A 86 2.88 9.64 -4.80
N GLU A 87 4.21 9.58 -4.75
CA GLU A 87 5.07 10.75 -4.55
C GLU A 87 4.92 11.81 -5.65
N SER A 88 4.67 11.37 -6.88
CA SER A 88 4.46 12.27 -8.02
C SER A 88 3.02 12.82 -8.10
N SER A 89 2.09 12.28 -7.32
CA SER A 89 0.68 12.63 -7.41
C SER A 89 0.35 13.80 -6.49
N GLY A 90 -0.10 14.92 -7.07
CA GLY A 90 -0.55 16.09 -6.31
C GLY A 90 -1.88 15.89 -5.57
N ALA A 91 -2.57 14.77 -5.81
CA ALA A 91 -3.78 14.39 -5.11
C ALA A 91 -3.50 13.73 -3.74
N VAL A 92 -2.26 13.30 -3.50
CA VAL A 92 -1.84 12.61 -2.28
C VAL A 92 -1.30 13.63 -1.28
N VAL A 93 -1.90 13.67 -0.09
CA VAL A 93 -1.41 14.48 1.03
C VAL A 93 -0.30 13.76 1.77
N SER A 94 -0.47 12.45 1.99
CA SER A 94 0.49 11.60 2.67
C SER A 94 0.17 10.13 2.37
N PHE A 95 1.13 9.23 2.56
CA PHE A 95 0.88 7.80 2.46
C PHE A 95 1.81 6.99 3.37
N ARG A 96 1.38 5.78 3.73
CA ARG A 96 2.14 4.78 4.51
C ARG A 96 2.10 3.43 3.82
N ALA A 97 3.22 2.72 3.80
CA ALA A 97 3.29 1.37 3.27
C ALA A 97 3.29 0.36 4.42
N HIS A 98 2.43 -0.64 4.31
CA HIS A 98 2.29 -1.76 5.24
C HIS A 98 2.64 -3.04 4.48
N GLN A 99 3.64 -3.77 4.95
CA GLN A 99 3.96 -5.08 4.39
C GLN A 99 3.14 -6.15 5.10
N VAL A 100 2.62 -7.09 4.31
CA VAL A 100 1.69 -8.14 4.75
C VAL A 100 2.15 -9.46 4.17
N ASP A 101 2.17 -10.47 5.04
CA ASP A 101 2.53 -11.87 4.75
C ASP A 101 1.27 -12.73 4.56
#